data_AF-A0A327VS19-F1
#
_entry.id   AF-A0A327VS19-F1
#
_cell.length_a   1.000
_cell.length_b   1.000
_cell.length_c   1.000
_cell.angle_alpha   90.00
_cell.angle_beta   90.00
_cell.angle_gamma   90.00
#
_symmetry.space_group_name_H-M   'P 1'
#
loop_
_entity.id
_entity.type
_entity.pdbx_description
1 polymer ?
#
loop_
_entity_poly.entity_id
_entity_poly.type
_entity_poly.pdbx_seq_one_letter_code
_entity_poly.pdbx_strand_id
1 'polypeptide(L)'
;MPSMLDAVVVGAGPNGLTAAVELARRGFSVALFEAKDTVGGGARTEELTLPGFRHDPCSAAHPLGINSPAFRAMPLDRYGLEWVHAALPMAHPFPDGTAAVLSRSVAETAASFGPRDAGAYRRLVEPLLPRWDTLVRDFMSLPLSALPRDPVTLARFGLVGLPPSTWLTRRFRDDRAAALFAGLVAHVIAPLGGFATSAIGLVFALAAHARGWPLARGGSQAISDALAGYLKDLGGAIHTDYEVKRLDDLPPARAYIFDTSPTALARIAGLGRYYDRFRYGSSVFKVDYALDGPVPWTAEQARTAGTVQVGPYRRDIAKALHAASREDRAPEAPFLITVQPTVVDPTRAPEGKHTFWAYGHVPNGWDGDLTDAIERQLERFAPGFRDLVLARATAGPPELAVRNANYVGGDIASGAASGLQLLLRPKLSLSPYTTPHPAVFICSSASPPGPGVHGMSGHNAAKAVWRRLRAT
;
A
#
# COMPACT_ATOMS: atom_id res chain seq x y z
N MET A 1 -4.82 -6.65 41.77
CA MET A 1 -3.89 -6.02 40.80
C MET A 1 -4.35 -6.42 39.41
N PRO A 2 -4.46 -5.51 38.43
CA PRO A 2 -4.73 -5.94 37.06
C PRO A 2 -3.67 -6.96 36.63
N SER A 3 -4.08 -8.09 36.09
CA SER A 3 -3.16 -9.12 35.60
C SER A 3 -2.29 -8.53 34.49
N MET A 4 -0.98 -8.70 34.59
CA MET A 4 -0.03 -8.24 33.57
C MET A 4 -0.34 -8.91 32.23
N LEU A 5 -0.44 -8.11 31.16
CA LEU A 5 -0.66 -8.61 29.80
C LEU A 5 0.64 -9.16 29.20
N ASP A 6 0.53 -10.06 28.25
CA ASP A 6 1.69 -10.50 27.47
C ASP A 6 2.11 -9.44 26.45
N ALA A 7 1.13 -8.82 25.78
CA ALA A 7 1.40 -7.83 24.76
C ALA A 7 0.35 -6.71 24.72
N VAL A 8 0.82 -5.48 24.50
CA VAL A 8 -0.01 -4.32 24.16
C VAL A 8 0.38 -3.84 22.77
N VAL A 9 -0.60 -3.61 21.91
CA VAL A 9 -0.40 -3.06 20.56
C VAL A 9 -0.94 -1.64 20.49
N VAL A 10 -0.17 -0.71 19.94
CA VAL A 10 -0.56 0.70 19.77
C VAL A 10 -0.72 0.99 18.27
N GLY A 11 -1.95 1.32 17.87
CA GLY A 11 -2.39 1.53 16.50
C GLY A 11 -3.16 0.34 15.93
N ALA A 12 -4.40 0.58 15.46
CA ALA A 12 -5.25 -0.41 14.81
C ALA A 12 -5.14 -0.37 13.27
N GLY A 13 -3.95 -0.10 12.74
CA GLY A 13 -3.70 -0.31 11.32
C GLY A 13 -3.66 -1.81 10.97
N PRO A 14 -3.63 -2.15 9.67
CA PRO A 14 -3.57 -3.56 9.25
C PRO A 14 -2.39 -4.32 9.86
N ASN A 15 -1.25 -3.67 10.08
CA ASN A 15 -0.09 -4.30 10.70
C ASN A 15 -0.26 -4.50 12.21
N GLY A 16 -0.76 -3.50 12.94
CA GLY A 16 -1.06 -3.61 14.37
C GLY A 16 -2.08 -4.71 14.66
N LEU A 17 -3.19 -4.71 13.92
CA LEU A 17 -4.20 -5.78 13.98
C LEU A 17 -3.60 -7.15 13.67
N THR A 18 -2.75 -7.26 12.63
CA THR A 18 -2.07 -8.53 12.31
C THR A 18 -1.15 -8.98 13.43
N ALA A 19 -0.38 -8.07 14.04
CA ALA A 19 0.51 -8.39 15.16
C ALA A 19 -0.29 -8.91 16.36
N ALA A 20 -1.40 -8.25 16.68
CA ALA A 20 -2.28 -8.65 17.77
C ALA A 20 -2.87 -10.05 17.53
N VAL A 21 -3.42 -10.31 16.33
CA VAL A 21 -3.96 -11.63 15.96
C VAL A 21 -2.90 -12.71 16.01
N GLU A 22 -1.69 -12.46 15.50
CA GLU A 22 -0.59 -13.42 15.50
C GLU A 22 -0.13 -13.79 16.92
N LEU A 23 -0.18 -12.85 17.86
CA LEU A 23 0.13 -13.11 19.26
C LEU A 23 -1.05 -13.83 19.97
N ALA A 24 -2.27 -13.36 19.80
CA ALA A 24 -3.46 -13.94 20.42
C ALA A 24 -3.68 -15.41 20.00
N ARG A 25 -3.49 -15.74 18.71
CA ARG A 25 -3.61 -17.14 18.22
C ARG A 25 -2.55 -18.09 18.79
N ARG A 26 -1.51 -17.56 19.44
CA ARG A 26 -0.47 -18.33 20.15
C ARG A 26 -0.74 -18.41 21.65
N GLY A 27 -1.90 -17.95 22.11
CA GLY A 27 -2.33 -17.99 23.51
C GLY A 27 -1.83 -16.82 24.36
N PHE A 28 -1.27 -15.76 23.76
CA PHE A 28 -0.87 -14.57 24.51
C PHE A 28 -2.08 -13.68 24.79
N SER A 29 -2.11 -13.08 25.99
CA SER A 29 -3.07 -12.04 26.33
C SER A 29 -2.71 -10.71 25.64
N VAL A 30 -3.61 -10.17 24.82
CA VAL A 30 -3.35 -9.00 23.98
C VAL A 30 -4.43 -7.93 24.16
N ALA A 31 -3.99 -6.68 24.34
CA ALA A 31 -4.85 -5.50 24.21
C ALA A 31 -4.31 -4.58 23.11
N LEU A 32 -5.20 -4.06 22.28
CA LEU A 32 -4.88 -3.11 21.21
C LEU A 32 -5.53 -1.76 21.50
N PHE A 33 -4.79 -0.67 21.29
CA PHE A 33 -5.26 0.71 21.50
C PHE A 33 -5.23 1.49 20.19
N GLU A 34 -6.31 2.22 19.90
CA GLU A 34 -6.50 3.05 18.71
C GLU A 34 -6.98 4.44 19.13
N ALA A 35 -6.37 5.46 18.52
CA ALA A 35 -6.67 6.85 18.84
C ALA A 35 -8.02 7.32 18.27
N LYS A 36 -8.46 6.75 17.15
CA LYS A 36 -9.76 7.03 16.53
C LYS A 36 -10.86 6.15 17.10
N ASP A 37 -12.09 6.49 16.76
CA ASP A 37 -13.34 5.81 17.14
C ASP A 37 -13.50 4.40 16.53
N THR A 38 -12.76 4.14 15.45
CA THR A 38 -12.85 2.92 14.66
C THR A 38 -11.47 2.40 14.31
N VAL A 39 -11.33 1.11 14.01
CA VAL A 39 -10.06 0.53 13.55
C VAL A 39 -9.82 0.79 12.06
N GLY A 40 -8.57 0.66 11.61
CA GLY A 40 -8.25 0.42 10.20
C GLY A 40 -7.14 1.27 9.60
N GLY A 41 -6.73 2.35 10.27
CA GLY A 41 -5.59 3.18 9.81
C GLY A 41 -5.74 3.61 8.33
N GLY A 42 -4.82 3.14 7.47
CA GLY A 42 -4.85 3.42 6.02
C GLY A 42 -5.79 2.54 5.18
N ALA A 43 -6.45 1.56 5.80
CA ALA A 43 -7.41 0.66 5.16
C ALA A 43 -8.85 0.96 5.65
N ARG A 44 -9.17 2.25 5.80
CA ARG A 44 -10.53 2.71 6.15
C ARG A 44 -11.41 2.88 4.92
N THR A 45 -12.70 2.91 5.17
CA THR A 45 -13.74 3.28 4.20
C THR A 45 -14.71 4.24 4.86
N GLU A 46 -15.02 5.34 4.19
CA GLU A 46 -15.83 6.44 4.76
C GLU A 46 -16.69 7.13 3.68
N GLU A 47 -17.77 7.80 4.09
CA GLU A 47 -18.58 8.63 3.20
C GLU A 47 -18.01 10.05 3.12
N LEU A 48 -17.07 10.28 2.20
CA LEU A 48 -16.33 11.56 2.11
C LEU A 48 -17.03 12.66 1.33
N THR A 49 -18.04 12.32 0.52
CA THR A 49 -18.63 13.24 -0.46
C THR A 49 -20.12 13.44 -0.18
N LEU A 50 -20.96 12.61 -0.80
CA LEU A 50 -22.41 12.60 -0.61
C LEU A 50 -22.83 11.33 0.15
N PRO A 51 -23.98 11.35 0.86
CA PRO A 51 -24.51 10.17 1.52
C PRO A 51 -24.64 8.97 0.57
N GLY A 52 -24.26 7.78 1.02
CA GLY A 52 -24.27 6.55 0.22
C GLY A 52 -23.07 6.35 -0.71
N PHE A 53 -22.18 7.34 -0.86
CA PHE A 53 -20.94 7.20 -1.65
C PHE A 53 -19.77 6.85 -0.72
N ARG A 54 -19.30 5.60 -0.80
CA ARG A 54 -18.24 5.08 0.05
C ARG A 54 -16.89 5.13 -0.65
N HIS A 55 -15.94 5.79 0.02
CA HIS A 55 -14.59 6.04 -0.49
C HIS A 55 -13.55 5.40 0.42
N ASP A 56 -12.43 4.98 -0.17
CA ASP A 56 -11.28 4.53 0.61
C ASP A 56 -10.27 5.68 0.66
N PRO A 57 -10.08 6.34 1.82
CA PRO A 57 -9.29 7.57 1.89
C PRO A 57 -7.81 7.39 1.56
N CYS A 58 -7.29 6.17 1.66
CA CYS A 58 -5.90 5.86 1.35
C CYS A 58 -5.80 4.63 0.43
N SER A 59 -5.76 3.40 0.97
CA SER A 59 -5.59 2.19 0.17
C SER A 59 -6.94 1.62 -0.28
N ALA A 60 -7.09 1.28 -1.57
CA ALA A 60 -8.34 0.73 -2.14
C ALA A 60 -8.16 -0.60 -2.88
N ALA A 61 -7.12 -0.72 -3.73
CA ALA A 61 -6.76 -1.96 -4.39
C ALA A 61 -5.67 -2.70 -3.59
N HIS A 62 -5.80 -4.02 -3.44
CA HIS A 62 -5.05 -4.82 -2.45
C HIS A 62 -4.23 -5.97 -3.06
N PRO A 63 -3.34 -5.71 -4.04
CA PRO A 63 -2.53 -6.77 -4.64
C PRO A 63 -1.63 -7.49 -3.65
N LEU A 64 -1.05 -6.75 -2.68
CA LEU A 64 -0.21 -7.35 -1.64
C LEU A 64 -1.05 -7.95 -0.49
N GLY A 65 -2.29 -7.51 -0.32
CA GLY A 65 -3.22 -8.05 0.67
C GLY A 65 -3.62 -9.49 0.34
N ILE A 66 -4.21 -9.72 -0.83
CA ILE A 66 -4.59 -11.08 -1.26
C ILE A 66 -3.39 -12.03 -1.41
N ASN A 67 -2.22 -11.49 -1.73
CA ASN A 67 -0.97 -12.25 -1.85
C ASN A 67 -0.20 -12.39 -0.54
N SER A 68 -0.68 -11.79 0.57
CA SER A 68 0.02 -11.81 1.85
C SER A 68 0.02 -13.21 2.46
N PRO A 69 1.21 -13.76 2.80
CA PRO A 69 1.29 -14.99 3.59
C PRO A 69 0.63 -14.88 4.96
N ALA A 70 0.60 -13.69 5.57
CA ALA A 70 -0.02 -13.49 6.88
C ALA A 70 -1.55 -13.58 6.79
N PHE A 71 -2.17 -12.83 5.87
CA PHE A 71 -3.62 -12.85 5.70
C PHE A 71 -4.12 -14.21 5.22
N ARG A 72 -3.40 -14.87 4.31
CA ARG A 72 -3.76 -16.22 3.83
C ARG A 72 -3.68 -17.30 4.90
N ALA A 73 -2.94 -17.07 5.99
CA ALA A 73 -2.86 -18.00 7.11
C ALA A 73 -3.98 -17.78 8.14
N MET A 74 -4.86 -16.80 7.92
CA MET A 74 -5.96 -16.43 8.81
C MET A 74 -7.31 -16.68 8.11
N PRO A 75 -8.35 -17.15 8.82
CA PRO A 75 -9.66 -17.42 8.23
C PRO A 75 -10.49 -16.12 8.12
N LEU A 76 -9.96 -15.10 7.45
CA LEU A 76 -10.58 -13.76 7.38
C LEU A 76 -11.91 -13.74 6.63
N ASP A 77 -12.13 -14.70 5.74
CA ASP A 77 -13.39 -14.94 5.04
C ASP A 77 -14.54 -15.22 6.02
N ARG A 78 -14.28 -15.94 7.12
CA ARG A 78 -15.27 -16.19 8.17
C ARG A 78 -15.71 -14.93 8.92
N TYR A 79 -14.92 -13.87 8.84
CA TYR A 79 -15.20 -12.57 9.43
C TYR A 79 -15.59 -11.53 8.36
N GLY A 80 -16.05 -11.98 7.19
CA GLY A 80 -16.68 -11.14 6.17
C GLY A 80 -15.75 -10.56 5.10
N LEU A 81 -14.44 -10.89 5.11
CA LEU A 81 -13.55 -10.42 4.05
C LEU A 81 -13.77 -11.20 2.75
N GLU A 82 -14.32 -10.50 1.75
CA GLU A 82 -14.45 -11.01 0.38
C GLU A 82 -13.63 -10.14 -0.60
N TRP A 83 -12.82 -10.78 -1.43
CA TRP A 83 -12.07 -10.14 -2.50
C TRP A 83 -12.88 -10.14 -3.81
N VAL A 84 -13.12 -8.96 -4.37
CA VAL A 84 -13.80 -8.77 -5.66
C VAL A 84 -12.81 -8.33 -6.73
N HIS A 85 -12.95 -8.89 -7.93
CA HIS A 85 -11.99 -8.69 -9.03
C HIS A 85 -12.63 -8.00 -10.22
N ALA A 86 -11.93 -6.99 -10.74
CA ALA A 86 -12.23 -6.40 -12.04
C ALA A 86 -11.84 -7.36 -13.16
N ALA A 87 -12.43 -7.18 -14.34
CA ALA A 87 -12.03 -7.92 -15.53
C ALA A 87 -10.54 -7.74 -15.81
N LEU A 88 -10.07 -6.49 -15.68
CA LEU A 88 -8.65 -6.14 -15.70
C LEU A 88 -8.22 -5.61 -14.33
N PRO A 89 -7.20 -6.20 -13.68
CA PRO A 89 -6.53 -5.59 -12.53
C PRO A 89 -6.15 -4.13 -12.79
N MET A 90 -5.52 -3.85 -13.95
CA MET A 90 -5.05 -2.51 -14.25
C MET A 90 -4.96 -2.22 -15.76
N ALA A 91 -5.21 -0.96 -16.13
CA ALA A 91 -4.99 -0.42 -17.46
C ALA A 91 -4.12 0.86 -17.44
N HIS A 92 -3.39 1.09 -18.52
CA HIS A 92 -2.56 2.25 -18.76
C HIS A 92 -2.93 2.86 -20.13
N PRO A 93 -3.87 3.81 -20.19
CA PRO A 93 -4.35 4.39 -21.43
C PRO A 93 -3.33 5.35 -22.07
N PHE A 94 -3.42 5.47 -23.39
CA PHE A 94 -2.64 6.37 -24.24
C PHE A 94 -3.57 7.40 -24.93
N PRO A 95 -3.05 8.57 -25.35
CA PRO A 95 -3.87 9.60 -25.99
C PRO A 95 -4.49 9.18 -27.33
N ASP A 96 -4.00 8.10 -27.95
CA ASP A 96 -4.54 7.53 -29.19
C ASP A 96 -5.78 6.65 -28.96
N GLY A 97 -6.27 6.56 -27.72
CA GLY A 97 -7.42 5.71 -27.35
C GLY A 97 -7.05 4.24 -27.14
N THR A 98 -5.78 3.86 -27.24
CA THR A 98 -5.31 2.51 -26.91
C THR A 98 -4.87 2.41 -25.46
N ALA A 99 -4.67 1.18 -24.96
CA ALA A 99 -4.13 0.96 -23.62
C ALA A 99 -3.15 -0.22 -23.60
N ALA A 100 -2.14 -0.12 -22.74
CA ALA A 100 -1.44 -1.28 -22.23
C ALA A 100 -2.20 -1.82 -21.02
N VAL A 101 -2.34 -3.14 -20.89
CA VAL A 101 -3.11 -3.74 -19.78
C VAL A 101 -2.24 -4.66 -18.95
N LEU A 102 -2.47 -4.68 -17.64
CA LEU A 102 -1.97 -5.70 -16.74
C LEU A 102 -3.15 -6.59 -16.34
N SER A 103 -3.23 -7.74 -16.98
CA SER A 103 -4.25 -8.75 -16.73
C SER A 103 -3.74 -9.86 -15.80
N ARG A 104 -4.63 -10.78 -15.40
CA ARG A 104 -4.21 -12.00 -14.67
C ARG A 104 -3.52 -13.03 -15.59
N SER A 105 -3.55 -12.80 -16.90
CA SER A 105 -2.89 -13.62 -17.92
C SER A 105 -1.63 -12.91 -18.42
N VAL A 106 -0.49 -13.60 -18.29
CA VAL A 106 0.77 -13.13 -18.86
C VAL A 106 0.65 -12.98 -20.39
N ALA A 107 -0.10 -13.86 -21.04
CA ALA A 107 -0.25 -13.85 -22.50
C ALA A 107 -1.02 -12.61 -22.99
N GLU A 108 -2.11 -12.25 -22.32
CA GLU A 108 -2.93 -11.07 -22.65
C GLU A 108 -2.18 -9.77 -22.34
N THR A 109 -1.52 -9.69 -21.19
CA THR A 109 -0.65 -8.54 -20.85
C THR A 109 0.45 -8.36 -21.89
N ALA A 110 1.15 -9.45 -22.25
CA ALA A 110 2.18 -9.42 -23.28
C ALA A 110 1.64 -8.99 -24.65
N ALA A 111 0.44 -9.45 -25.03
CA ALA A 111 -0.19 -9.08 -26.29
C ALA A 111 -0.48 -7.57 -26.37
N SER A 112 -0.84 -6.93 -25.26
CA SER A 112 -1.12 -5.49 -25.21
C SER A 112 0.11 -4.60 -25.52
N PHE A 113 1.32 -5.12 -25.29
CA PHE A 113 2.57 -4.42 -25.59
C PHE A 113 2.99 -4.48 -27.06
N GLY A 114 2.33 -5.30 -27.87
CA GLY A 114 2.70 -5.50 -29.27
C GLY A 114 3.83 -6.52 -29.47
N PRO A 115 4.11 -6.89 -30.73
CA PRO A 115 4.95 -8.05 -31.07
C PRO A 115 6.42 -7.88 -30.67
N ARG A 116 6.92 -6.64 -30.57
CA ARG A 116 8.33 -6.35 -30.25
C ARG A 116 8.66 -6.62 -28.78
N ASP A 117 7.71 -6.37 -27.89
CA ASP A 117 7.94 -6.41 -26.43
C ASP A 117 7.24 -7.56 -25.71
N ALA A 118 6.24 -8.20 -26.34
CA ALA A 118 5.54 -9.36 -25.78
C ALA A 118 6.51 -10.46 -25.29
N GLY A 119 7.50 -10.82 -26.11
CA GLY A 119 8.49 -11.83 -25.75
C GLY A 119 9.43 -11.40 -24.62
N ALA A 120 9.78 -10.10 -24.54
CA ALA A 120 10.60 -9.58 -23.46
C ALA A 120 9.87 -9.63 -22.12
N TYR A 121 8.57 -9.32 -22.13
CA TYR A 121 7.72 -9.42 -20.94
C TYR A 121 7.58 -10.86 -20.43
N ARG A 122 7.28 -11.80 -21.32
CA ARG A 122 7.13 -13.22 -20.98
C ARG A 122 8.39 -13.77 -20.31
N ARG A 123 9.56 -13.54 -20.90
CA ARG A 123 10.86 -13.94 -20.33
C ARG A 123 11.15 -13.32 -18.96
N LEU A 124 10.58 -12.16 -18.68
CA LEU A 124 10.74 -11.46 -17.41
C LEU A 124 9.86 -12.04 -16.29
N VAL A 125 8.62 -12.44 -16.61
CA VAL A 125 7.59 -12.79 -15.61
C VAL A 125 7.39 -14.30 -15.47
N GLU A 126 7.32 -15.04 -16.58
CA GLU A 126 6.99 -16.47 -16.59
C GLU A 126 7.93 -17.34 -15.74
N PRO A 127 9.26 -17.10 -15.67
CA PRO A 127 10.13 -17.93 -14.85
C PRO A 127 9.90 -17.79 -13.34
N LEU A 128 9.34 -16.65 -12.90
CA LEU A 128 9.15 -16.33 -11.49
C LEU A 128 7.74 -16.71 -11.00
N LEU A 129 6.75 -16.68 -11.88
CA LEU A 129 5.34 -16.84 -11.52
C LEU A 129 5.00 -18.21 -10.88
N PRO A 130 5.49 -19.38 -11.36
CA PRO A 130 5.23 -20.67 -10.70
C PRO A 130 5.79 -20.77 -9.28
N ARG A 131 6.78 -19.94 -8.95
CA ARG A 131 7.43 -19.87 -7.63
C ARG A 131 6.93 -18.70 -6.79
N TRP A 132 5.87 -18.02 -7.22
CA TRP A 132 5.38 -16.78 -6.60
C TRP A 132 5.15 -16.91 -5.10
N ASP A 133 4.47 -17.96 -4.63
CA ASP A 133 4.15 -18.12 -3.20
C ASP A 133 5.39 -18.24 -2.32
N THR A 134 6.42 -18.93 -2.81
CA THR A 134 7.70 -19.02 -2.11
C THR A 134 8.46 -17.70 -2.20
N LEU A 135 8.50 -17.09 -3.39
CA LEU A 135 9.18 -15.83 -3.64
C LEU A 135 8.61 -14.68 -2.79
N VAL A 136 7.28 -14.48 -2.81
CA VAL A 136 6.63 -13.41 -2.05
C VAL A 136 6.82 -13.62 -0.55
N ARG A 137 6.80 -14.88 -0.08
CA ARG A 137 7.08 -15.19 1.33
C ARG A 137 8.50 -14.84 1.72
N ASP A 138 9.47 -15.24 0.92
CA ASP A 138 10.89 -14.97 1.19
C ASP A 138 11.18 -13.47 1.09
N PHE A 139 10.65 -12.79 0.07
CA PHE A 139 10.76 -11.34 -0.12
C PHE A 139 10.14 -10.55 1.04
N MET A 140 8.92 -10.91 1.46
CA MET A 140 8.19 -10.23 2.55
C MET A 140 8.71 -10.58 3.95
N SER A 141 9.66 -11.52 4.06
CA SER A 141 10.29 -11.91 5.33
C SER A 141 11.67 -11.27 5.54
N LEU A 142 12.15 -10.44 4.60
CA LEU A 142 13.41 -9.71 4.69
C LEU A 142 13.29 -8.48 5.61
N PRO A 143 14.34 -8.15 6.39
CA PRO A 143 15.61 -8.87 6.59
C PRO A 143 15.40 -10.16 7.40
N LEU A 144 16.08 -11.21 6.95
CA LEU A 144 15.89 -12.63 7.24
C LEU A 144 15.68 -12.94 8.73
N SER A 145 14.44 -12.83 9.20
CA SER A 145 14.04 -13.46 10.47
C SER A 145 14.12 -15.00 10.40
N ALA A 146 14.24 -15.56 9.19
CA ALA A 146 14.45 -16.96 8.86
C ALA A 146 15.25 -17.09 7.54
N LEU A 147 15.93 -18.23 7.33
CA LEU A 147 16.57 -18.56 6.05
C LEU A 147 15.53 -18.62 4.91
N PRO A 148 15.87 -18.16 3.69
CA PRO A 148 14.96 -18.21 2.55
C PRO A 148 14.65 -19.67 2.18
N ARG A 149 13.41 -19.95 1.80
CA ARG A 149 13.00 -21.30 1.37
C ARG A 149 13.46 -21.63 -0.03
N ASP A 150 13.55 -20.65 -0.92
CA ASP A 150 14.07 -20.81 -2.28
C ASP A 150 15.12 -19.72 -2.58
N PRO A 151 16.36 -19.90 -2.07
CA PRO A 151 17.43 -18.92 -2.27
C PRO A 151 17.77 -18.71 -3.76
N VAL A 152 17.58 -19.73 -4.60
CA VAL A 152 17.89 -19.65 -6.04
C VAL A 152 16.90 -18.72 -6.75
N THR A 153 15.61 -18.91 -6.50
CA THR A 153 14.58 -18.04 -7.10
C THR A 153 14.69 -16.61 -6.54
N LEU A 154 14.94 -16.46 -5.24
CA LEU A 154 15.15 -15.13 -4.64
C LEU A 154 16.38 -14.43 -5.23
N ALA A 155 17.49 -15.15 -5.47
CA ALA A 155 18.68 -14.59 -6.11
C ALA A 155 18.40 -14.18 -7.56
N ARG A 156 17.69 -15.01 -8.34
CA ARG A 156 17.27 -14.68 -9.71
C ARG A 156 16.38 -13.44 -9.74
N PHE A 157 15.43 -13.35 -8.81
CA PHE A 157 14.61 -12.15 -8.63
C PHE A 157 15.49 -10.94 -8.29
N GLY A 158 16.46 -11.08 -7.37
CA GLY A 158 17.38 -10.02 -6.99
C GLY A 158 18.23 -9.48 -8.15
N LEU A 159 18.73 -10.36 -9.04
CA LEU A 159 19.50 -9.95 -10.23
C LEU A 159 18.71 -9.02 -11.17
N VAL A 160 17.39 -9.20 -11.22
CA VAL A 160 16.48 -8.37 -12.03
C VAL A 160 15.92 -7.18 -11.23
N GLY A 161 15.67 -7.39 -9.94
CA GLY A 161 14.96 -6.46 -9.07
C GLY A 161 15.83 -5.39 -8.41
N LEU A 162 17.10 -5.67 -8.11
CA LEU A 162 18.03 -4.74 -7.47
C LEU A 162 18.45 -3.56 -8.38
N PRO A 163 18.67 -3.74 -9.70
CA PRO A 163 18.94 -2.61 -10.58
C PRO A 163 17.79 -1.60 -10.64
N PRO A 164 18.07 -0.33 -10.97
CA PRO A 164 17.03 0.67 -11.19
C PRO A 164 16.04 0.30 -12.30
N SER A 165 14.78 0.71 -12.17
CA SER A 165 13.73 0.42 -13.17
C SER A 165 14.01 1.07 -14.53
N THR A 166 14.80 2.14 -14.55
CA THR A 166 15.31 2.75 -15.79
C THR A 166 16.19 1.79 -16.60
N TRP A 167 16.82 0.79 -15.97
CA TRP A 167 17.59 -0.25 -16.65
C TRP A 167 16.68 -1.41 -17.06
N LEU A 168 15.73 -1.79 -16.23
CA LEU A 168 14.75 -2.83 -16.57
C LEU A 168 13.96 -2.44 -17.82
N THR A 169 13.46 -1.20 -17.86
CA THR A 169 12.65 -0.70 -18.97
C THR A 169 13.41 -0.53 -20.29
N ARG A 170 14.75 -0.55 -20.31
CA ARG A 170 15.54 -0.59 -21.56
C ARG A 170 15.39 -1.89 -22.35
N ARG A 171 14.82 -2.93 -21.74
CA ARG A 171 14.50 -4.19 -22.43
C ARG A 171 13.31 -4.06 -23.38
N PHE A 172 12.50 -3.02 -23.19
CA PHE A 172 11.33 -2.72 -24.00
C PHE A 172 11.69 -1.69 -25.08
N ARG A 173 11.19 -1.91 -26.29
CA ARG A 173 11.41 -1.04 -27.45
C ARG A 173 10.29 -0.03 -27.61
N ASP A 174 9.07 -0.42 -27.28
CA ASP A 174 7.88 0.40 -27.46
C ASP A 174 7.46 1.04 -26.13
N ASP A 175 6.81 2.20 -26.20
CA ASP A 175 6.45 2.97 -25.01
C ASP A 175 5.45 2.25 -24.10
N ARG A 176 4.63 1.36 -24.65
CA ARG A 176 3.55 0.66 -23.91
C ARG A 176 4.07 -0.13 -22.71
N ALA A 177 5.03 -1.02 -22.93
CA ALA A 177 5.58 -1.83 -21.86
C ALA A 177 6.41 -0.98 -20.89
N ALA A 178 7.20 -0.03 -21.41
CA ALA A 178 8.03 0.85 -20.60
C ALA A 178 7.21 1.77 -19.68
N ALA A 179 6.10 2.33 -20.18
CA ALA A 179 5.20 3.21 -19.43
C ALA A 179 4.42 2.42 -18.36
N LEU A 180 3.86 1.25 -18.71
CA LEU A 180 3.17 0.40 -17.74
C LEU A 180 4.11 0.05 -16.57
N PHE A 181 5.33 -0.41 -16.84
CA PHE A 181 6.29 -0.71 -15.76
C PHE A 181 6.70 0.53 -14.96
N ALA A 182 6.92 1.67 -15.61
CA ALA A 182 7.25 2.91 -14.91
C ALA A 182 6.13 3.32 -13.96
N GLY A 183 4.87 3.18 -14.37
CA GLY A 183 3.73 3.45 -13.51
C GLY A 183 3.56 2.44 -12.36
N LEU A 184 3.89 1.16 -12.56
CA LEU A 184 3.95 0.19 -11.44
C LEU A 184 4.96 0.61 -10.37
N VAL A 185 6.13 1.11 -10.78
CA VAL A 185 7.15 1.61 -9.85
C VAL A 185 6.70 2.90 -9.16
N ALA A 186 5.96 3.75 -9.86
CA ALA A 186 5.46 5.02 -9.33
C ALA A 186 4.48 4.83 -8.15
N HIS A 187 3.93 3.63 -7.91
CA HIS A 187 3.05 3.34 -6.77
C HIS A 187 3.70 3.54 -5.39
N VAL A 188 5.04 3.54 -5.32
CA VAL A 188 5.77 3.74 -4.06
C VAL A 188 6.34 5.15 -3.89
N ILE A 189 5.90 6.11 -4.70
CA ILE A 189 6.28 7.53 -4.57
C ILE A 189 7.81 7.71 -4.62
N ALA A 190 8.47 6.96 -5.51
CA ALA A 190 9.93 6.92 -5.62
C ALA A 190 10.40 7.31 -7.03
N PRO A 191 11.58 7.98 -7.16
CA PRO A 191 12.21 8.15 -8.47
C PRO A 191 12.47 6.80 -9.14
N LEU A 192 12.16 6.69 -10.43
CA LEU A 192 12.37 5.47 -11.21
C LEU A 192 13.82 4.97 -11.18
N GLY A 193 14.79 5.88 -11.09
CA GLY A 193 16.22 5.59 -11.06
C GLY A 193 16.79 5.07 -9.72
N GLY A 194 15.95 4.87 -8.69
CA GLY A 194 16.40 4.40 -7.38
C GLY A 194 16.92 2.96 -7.35
N PHE A 195 17.73 2.63 -6.35
CA PHE A 195 18.13 1.25 -6.07
C PHE A 195 16.91 0.39 -5.73
N ALA A 196 16.88 -0.84 -6.24
CA ALA A 196 15.82 -1.83 -6.03
C ALA A 196 14.41 -1.44 -6.53
N THR A 197 14.26 -0.39 -7.33
CA THR A 197 12.94 0.03 -7.84
C THR A 197 12.36 -0.95 -8.86
N SER A 198 13.20 -1.73 -9.56
CA SER A 198 12.72 -2.80 -10.45
C SER A 198 11.98 -3.89 -9.67
N ALA A 199 12.44 -4.23 -8.46
CA ALA A 199 11.81 -5.25 -7.62
C ALA A 199 10.34 -4.89 -7.32
N ILE A 200 10.07 -3.61 -7.09
CA ILE A 200 8.72 -3.10 -6.80
C ILE A 200 7.80 -3.33 -8.00
N GLY A 201 8.18 -2.83 -9.18
CA GLY A 201 7.39 -3.01 -10.39
C GLY A 201 7.17 -4.50 -10.72
N LEU A 202 8.19 -5.32 -10.49
CA LEU A 202 8.12 -6.76 -10.74
C LEU A 202 7.19 -7.49 -9.76
N VAL A 203 7.22 -7.13 -8.46
CA VAL A 203 6.32 -7.65 -7.43
C VAL A 203 4.87 -7.31 -7.76
N PHE A 204 4.59 -6.07 -8.15
CA PHE A 204 3.25 -5.63 -8.54
C PHE A 204 2.73 -6.35 -9.79
N ALA A 205 3.59 -6.53 -10.81
CA ALA A 205 3.25 -7.31 -11.99
C ALA A 205 2.98 -8.79 -11.66
N LEU A 206 3.88 -9.44 -10.90
CA LEU A 206 3.72 -10.84 -10.49
C LEU A 206 2.48 -11.05 -9.61
N ALA A 207 2.19 -10.11 -8.70
CA ALA A 207 0.99 -10.16 -7.87
C ALA A 207 -0.30 -10.13 -8.70
N ALA A 208 -0.33 -9.34 -9.78
CA ALA A 208 -1.45 -9.30 -10.71
C ALA A 208 -1.68 -10.64 -11.40
N HIS A 209 -0.62 -11.26 -11.92
CA HIS A 209 -0.72 -12.58 -12.58
C HIS A 209 -1.08 -13.70 -11.61
N ALA A 210 -0.56 -13.65 -10.38
CA ALA A 210 -0.79 -14.71 -9.41
C ALA A 210 -2.20 -14.70 -8.85
N ARG A 211 -2.69 -13.52 -8.40
CA ARG A 211 -3.99 -13.39 -7.73
C ARG A 211 -4.75 -12.09 -8.04
N GLY A 212 -4.28 -11.30 -9.00
CA GLY A 212 -4.93 -10.04 -9.36
C GLY A 212 -4.73 -8.91 -8.35
N TRP A 213 -5.40 -7.79 -8.62
CA TRP A 213 -5.44 -6.59 -7.76
C TRP A 213 -6.89 -6.38 -7.31
N PRO A 214 -7.39 -7.20 -6.37
CA PRO A 214 -8.77 -7.11 -5.93
C PRO A 214 -9.02 -5.85 -5.11
N LEU A 215 -10.30 -5.51 -4.99
CA LEU A 215 -10.82 -4.68 -3.93
C LEU A 215 -11.48 -5.57 -2.88
N ALA A 216 -11.64 -5.06 -1.65
CA ALA A 216 -12.45 -5.73 -0.65
C ALA A 216 -13.91 -5.31 -0.83
N ARG A 217 -14.85 -6.26 -0.84
CA ARG A 217 -16.29 -5.97 -0.92
C ARG A 217 -16.70 -5.06 0.23
N GLY A 218 -17.48 -4.03 -0.06
CA GLY A 218 -17.89 -3.02 0.89
C GLY A 218 -16.82 -1.99 1.21
N GLY A 219 -15.56 -2.19 0.77
CA GLY A 219 -14.43 -1.29 0.97
C GLY A 219 -13.26 -1.89 1.75
N SER A 220 -12.15 -1.15 1.78
CA SER A 220 -10.94 -1.54 2.52
C SER A 220 -11.15 -1.76 4.01
N GLN A 221 -12.17 -1.13 4.61
CA GLN A 221 -12.54 -1.33 6.01
C GLN A 221 -12.77 -2.80 6.36
N ALA A 222 -13.31 -3.60 5.43
CA ALA A 222 -13.58 -5.01 5.63
C ALA A 222 -12.33 -5.84 6.00
N ILE A 223 -11.13 -5.42 5.56
CA ILE A 223 -9.87 -6.08 5.94
C ILE A 223 -9.61 -5.89 7.44
N SER A 224 -9.78 -4.66 7.92
CA SER A 224 -9.53 -4.28 9.30
C SER A 224 -10.59 -4.86 10.23
N ASP A 225 -11.86 -4.85 9.80
CA ASP A 225 -12.97 -5.44 10.53
C ASP A 225 -12.83 -6.96 10.66
N ALA A 226 -12.40 -7.65 9.59
CA ALA A 226 -12.15 -9.09 9.64
C ALA A 226 -11.02 -9.46 10.61
N LEU A 227 -9.92 -8.70 10.61
CA LEU A 227 -8.82 -8.88 11.57
C LEU A 227 -9.27 -8.59 13.01
N ALA A 228 -10.05 -7.52 13.22
CA ALA A 228 -10.57 -7.15 14.52
C ALA A 228 -11.58 -8.18 15.05
N GLY A 229 -12.46 -8.69 14.20
CA GLY A 229 -13.38 -9.78 14.52
C GLY A 229 -12.63 -11.03 14.94
N TYR A 230 -11.60 -11.41 14.18
CA TYR A 230 -10.77 -12.57 14.53
C TYR A 230 -10.00 -12.36 15.84
N LEU A 231 -9.47 -11.16 16.09
CA LEU A 231 -8.81 -10.85 17.35
C LEU A 231 -9.75 -11.00 18.56
N LYS A 232 -10.99 -10.51 18.44
CA LYS A 232 -12.01 -10.63 19.50
C LYS A 232 -12.37 -12.08 19.77
N ASP A 233 -12.53 -12.89 18.72
CA ASP A 233 -12.79 -14.34 18.85
C ASP A 233 -11.65 -15.09 19.55
N LEU A 234 -10.41 -14.62 19.40
CA LEU A 234 -9.24 -15.14 20.11
C LEU A 234 -9.11 -14.60 21.55
N GLY A 235 -10.05 -13.78 22.01
CA GLY A 235 -10.05 -13.19 23.36
C GLY A 235 -9.21 -11.92 23.51
N GLY A 236 -8.75 -11.31 22.41
CA GLY A 236 -8.04 -10.03 22.44
C GLY A 236 -8.98 -8.84 22.68
N ALA A 237 -8.49 -7.81 23.37
CA ALA A 237 -9.22 -6.58 23.61
C ALA A 237 -8.85 -5.48 22.60
N ILE A 238 -9.82 -4.67 22.18
CA ILE A 238 -9.61 -3.49 21.33
C ILE A 238 -10.23 -2.28 22.04
N HIS A 239 -9.42 -1.25 22.24
CA HIS A 239 -9.80 0.03 22.84
C HIS A 239 -9.64 1.12 21.80
N THR A 240 -10.77 1.67 21.32
CA THR A 240 -10.82 2.86 20.45
C THR A 240 -10.91 4.13 21.30
N ASP A 241 -10.85 5.29 20.66
CA ASP A 241 -10.94 6.61 21.32
C ASP A 241 -9.88 6.83 22.41
N TYR A 242 -8.73 6.17 22.27
CA TYR A 242 -7.64 6.23 23.25
C TYR A 242 -6.32 6.57 22.57
N GLU A 243 -5.97 7.86 22.60
CA GLU A 243 -4.66 8.33 22.13
C GLU A 243 -3.59 8.06 23.19
N VAL A 244 -2.68 7.12 22.87
CA VAL A 244 -1.51 6.83 23.70
C VAL A 244 -0.47 7.94 23.54
N LYS A 245 -0.23 8.73 24.59
CA LYS A 245 0.73 9.85 24.56
C LYS A 245 2.07 9.48 25.17
N ARG A 246 2.07 8.59 26.16
CA ARG A 246 3.26 8.09 26.86
C ARG A 246 3.12 6.59 27.13
N LEU A 247 4.24 5.89 27.24
CA LEU A 247 4.25 4.46 27.54
C LEU A 247 3.54 4.11 28.85
N ASP A 248 3.64 4.99 29.86
CA ASP A 248 2.99 4.83 31.17
C ASP A 248 1.45 4.96 31.12
N ASP A 249 0.89 5.41 30.00
CA ASP A 249 -0.56 5.50 29.80
C ASP A 249 -1.15 4.12 29.43
N LEU A 250 -0.31 3.09 29.23
CA LEU A 250 -0.71 1.74 28.86
C LEU A 250 -0.75 0.80 30.08
N PRO A 251 -1.60 -0.24 30.04
CA PRO A 251 -1.59 -1.26 31.09
C PRO A 251 -0.24 -2.01 31.12
N PRO A 252 0.21 -2.48 32.30
CA PRO A 252 1.45 -3.24 32.40
C PRO A 252 1.47 -4.47 31.48
N ALA A 253 2.47 -4.54 30.61
CA ALA A 253 2.66 -5.64 29.68
C ALA A 253 4.12 -6.07 29.54
N ARG A 254 4.35 -7.32 29.14
CA ARG A 254 5.68 -7.87 28.88
C ARG A 254 6.27 -7.35 27.55
N ALA A 255 5.43 -6.95 26.61
CA ALA A 255 5.83 -6.35 25.34
C ALA A 255 4.85 -5.26 24.86
N TYR A 256 5.38 -4.19 24.27
CA TYR A 256 4.64 -3.09 23.65
C TYR A 256 5.01 -2.99 22.17
N ILE A 257 4.05 -3.12 21.28
CA ILE A 257 4.24 -3.18 19.83
C ILE A 257 3.57 -1.96 19.20
N PHE A 258 4.35 -1.14 18.49
CA PHE A 258 3.86 0.09 17.90
C PHE A 258 3.65 -0.05 16.39
N ASP A 259 2.39 0.03 15.95
CA ASP A 259 2.00 0.28 14.56
C ASP A 259 1.92 1.81 14.31
N THR A 260 3.01 2.49 14.65
CA THR A 260 3.12 3.95 14.52
C THR A 260 4.33 4.35 13.68
N SER A 261 4.41 5.63 13.33
CA SER A 261 5.61 6.20 12.73
C SER A 261 6.80 6.11 13.70
N PRO A 262 8.05 6.00 13.21
CA PRO A 262 9.23 5.92 14.08
C PRO A 262 9.38 7.14 14.99
N THR A 263 8.97 8.32 14.54
CA THR A 263 9.01 9.54 15.36
C THR A 263 7.96 9.52 16.46
N ALA A 264 6.74 9.04 16.20
CA ALA A 264 5.71 8.85 17.23
C ALA A 264 6.16 7.82 18.27
N LEU A 265 6.72 6.69 17.83
CA LEU A 265 7.30 5.68 18.71
C LEU A 265 8.40 6.26 19.60
N ALA A 266 9.36 6.98 19.02
CA ALA A 266 10.44 7.61 19.78
C ALA A 266 9.92 8.53 20.89
N ARG A 267 8.90 9.32 20.57
CA ARG A 267 8.26 10.26 21.48
C ARG A 267 7.52 9.54 22.61
N ILE A 268 6.67 8.57 22.29
CA ILE A 268 5.81 7.88 23.27
C ILE A 268 6.62 6.98 24.21
N ALA A 269 7.59 6.24 23.67
CA ALA A 269 8.42 5.28 24.42
C ALA A 269 9.74 5.86 24.96
N GLY A 270 9.99 7.17 24.78
CA GLY A 270 11.17 7.83 25.33
C GLY A 270 12.50 7.33 24.73
N LEU A 271 12.54 7.01 23.43
CA LEU A 271 13.75 6.46 22.78
C LEU A 271 14.77 7.53 22.36
N GLY A 272 14.57 8.79 22.77
CA GLY A 272 15.43 9.93 22.44
C GLY A 272 15.63 10.08 20.93
N ARG A 273 16.89 10.21 20.51
CA ARG A 273 17.30 10.46 19.11
C ARG A 273 17.40 9.21 18.25
N TYR A 274 16.83 8.07 18.70
CA TYR A 274 17.06 6.79 18.04
C TYR A 274 16.60 6.81 16.57
N TYR A 275 15.54 7.53 16.23
CA TYR A 275 15.01 7.59 14.85
C TYR A 275 15.29 8.90 14.10
N ASP A 276 16.19 9.77 14.57
CA ASP A 276 16.48 11.08 13.95
C ASP A 276 16.97 11.01 12.49
N ARG A 277 17.55 9.87 12.08
CA ARG A 277 18.01 9.65 10.70
C ARG A 277 16.94 9.09 9.78
N PHE A 278 15.78 8.70 10.31
CA PHE A 278 14.67 8.18 9.52
C PHE A 278 14.03 9.34 8.73
N ARG A 279 13.89 9.17 7.42
CA ARG A 279 13.35 10.22 6.55
C ARG A 279 11.95 9.84 6.04
N TYR A 280 11.02 10.76 6.15
CA TYR A 280 9.74 10.67 5.45
C TYR A 280 9.90 11.12 3.99
N GLY A 281 9.11 10.53 3.09
CA GLY A 281 9.17 10.75 1.65
C GLY A 281 8.21 11.82 1.15
N SER A 282 8.13 11.96 -0.17
CA SER A 282 7.09 12.76 -0.81
C SER A 282 5.69 12.28 -0.43
N SER A 283 4.72 13.16 -0.63
CA SER A 283 3.33 12.95 -0.28
C SER A 283 2.46 12.77 -1.53
N VAL A 284 1.14 12.72 -1.33
CA VAL A 284 0.14 12.71 -2.39
C VAL A 284 -0.90 13.81 -2.15
N PHE A 285 -1.51 14.27 -3.24
CA PHE A 285 -2.75 15.03 -3.22
C PHE A 285 -3.83 14.16 -3.84
N LYS A 286 -4.86 13.83 -3.06
CA LYS A 286 -5.92 12.90 -3.45
C LYS A 286 -7.26 13.62 -3.60
N VAL A 287 -8.04 13.19 -4.59
CA VAL A 287 -9.41 13.64 -4.79
C VAL A 287 -10.31 12.41 -4.93
N ASP A 288 -11.36 12.36 -4.10
CA ASP A 288 -12.44 11.39 -4.12
C ASP A 288 -13.67 12.02 -4.78
N TYR A 289 -14.30 11.32 -5.71
CA TYR A 289 -15.39 11.82 -6.55
C TYR A 289 -16.64 10.95 -6.41
N ALA A 290 -17.78 11.61 -6.17
CA ALA A 290 -19.10 11.06 -6.43
C ALA A 290 -19.49 11.42 -7.87
N LEU A 291 -19.83 10.41 -8.68
CA LEU A 291 -20.08 10.57 -10.11
C LEU A 291 -21.51 10.14 -10.51
N ASP A 292 -22.06 10.81 -11.51
CA ASP A 292 -23.35 10.52 -12.16
C ASP A 292 -23.27 9.44 -13.26
N GLY A 293 -22.21 8.65 -13.26
CA GLY A 293 -21.96 7.63 -14.26
C GLY A 293 -20.54 7.12 -14.20
N PRO A 294 -20.21 6.06 -14.96
CA PRO A 294 -18.85 5.54 -15.03
C PRO A 294 -17.93 6.55 -15.70
N VAL A 295 -16.63 6.52 -15.35
CA VAL A 295 -15.63 7.39 -15.98
C VAL A 295 -15.58 7.10 -17.49
N PRO A 296 -15.73 8.12 -18.36
CA PRO A 296 -15.90 7.92 -19.80
C PRO A 296 -14.53 7.75 -20.50
N TRP A 297 -13.72 6.80 -20.05
CA TRP A 297 -12.39 6.56 -20.63
C TRP A 297 -12.47 6.35 -22.15
N THR A 298 -11.60 7.01 -22.88
CA THR A 298 -11.45 6.83 -24.33
C THR A 298 -11.00 5.42 -24.66
N ALA A 299 -10.06 4.87 -23.88
CA ALA A 299 -9.62 3.49 -24.03
C ALA A 299 -10.62 2.52 -23.40
N GLU A 300 -11.17 1.61 -24.19
CA GLU A 300 -12.18 0.64 -23.77
C GLU A 300 -11.69 -0.24 -22.60
N GLN A 301 -10.43 -0.67 -22.62
CA GLN A 301 -9.84 -1.50 -21.58
C GLN A 301 -9.84 -0.81 -20.20
N ALA A 302 -9.73 0.53 -20.16
CA ALA A 302 -9.74 1.27 -18.90
C ALA A 302 -11.14 1.30 -18.23
N ARG A 303 -12.22 1.10 -19.00
CA ARG A 303 -13.60 1.09 -18.48
C ARG A 303 -13.89 -0.13 -17.60
N THR A 304 -13.18 -1.23 -17.81
CA THR A 304 -13.35 -2.49 -17.07
C THR A 304 -12.21 -2.78 -16.09
N ALA A 305 -11.26 -1.84 -15.96
CA ALA A 305 -10.11 -1.97 -15.09
C ALA A 305 -10.41 -1.48 -13.66
N GLY A 306 -9.96 -2.23 -12.65
CA GLY A 306 -10.07 -1.79 -11.25
C GLY A 306 -9.18 -0.57 -10.95
N THR A 307 -7.97 -0.55 -11.51
CA THR A 307 -6.99 0.54 -11.38
C THR A 307 -6.64 1.11 -12.75
N VAL A 308 -6.57 2.44 -12.89
CA VAL A 308 -6.09 3.10 -14.11
C VAL A 308 -4.93 4.03 -13.76
N GLN A 309 -3.83 3.88 -14.50
CA GLN A 309 -2.65 4.74 -14.38
C GLN A 309 -2.66 5.79 -15.49
N VAL A 310 -2.76 7.07 -15.13
CA VAL A 310 -2.84 8.17 -16.09
C VAL A 310 -1.51 8.90 -16.14
N GLY A 311 -0.85 8.86 -17.28
CA GLY A 311 0.47 9.46 -17.52
C GLY A 311 1.20 8.65 -18.58
N PRO A 312 0.99 8.98 -19.87
CA PRO A 312 1.02 8.01 -20.95
C PRO A 312 2.42 7.50 -21.29
N TYR A 313 3.46 8.30 -21.02
CA TYR A 313 4.82 7.94 -21.39
C TYR A 313 5.72 7.89 -20.17
N ARG A 314 6.68 6.95 -20.18
CA ARG A 314 7.70 6.82 -19.13
C ARG A 314 8.39 8.14 -18.80
N ARG A 315 8.63 9.00 -19.79
CA ARG A 315 9.26 10.32 -19.61
C ARG A 315 8.38 11.27 -18.78
N ASP A 316 7.07 11.23 -18.97
CA ASP A 316 6.12 12.10 -18.27
C ASP A 316 6.01 11.67 -16.81
N ILE A 317 5.93 10.35 -16.58
CA ILE A 317 5.95 9.75 -15.24
C ILE A 317 7.24 10.14 -14.50
N ALA A 318 8.39 9.99 -15.16
CA ALA A 318 9.68 10.37 -14.58
C ALA A 318 9.74 11.86 -14.23
N LYS A 319 9.26 12.74 -15.11
CA LYS A 319 9.21 14.19 -14.88
C LYS A 319 8.33 14.54 -13.69
N ALA A 320 7.12 13.97 -13.60
CA ALA A 320 6.21 14.21 -12.50
C ALA A 320 6.78 13.76 -11.14
N LEU A 321 7.38 12.55 -11.10
CA LEU A 321 8.02 12.04 -9.89
C LEU A 321 9.25 12.87 -9.49
N HIS A 322 10.04 13.34 -10.45
CA HIS A 322 11.21 14.16 -10.17
C HIS A 322 10.81 15.51 -9.56
N ALA A 323 9.79 16.17 -10.11
CA ALA A 323 9.27 17.42 -9.57
C ALA A 323 8.89 17.27 -8.08
N ALA A 324 8.09 16.25 -7.75
CA ALA A 324 7.58 16.04 -6.40
C ALA A 324 8.64 15.53 -5.39
N SER A 325 9.69 14.84 -5.85
CA SER A 325 10.65 14.16 -4.94
C SER A 325 12.06 14.74 -4.92
N ARG A 326 12.40 15.63 -5.86
CA ARG A 326 13.74 16.22 -5.98
C ARG A 326 13.72 17.73 -6.12
N GLU A 327 12.71 18.29 -6.79
CA GLU A 327 12.58 19.74 -6.99
C GLU A 327 11.67 20.42 -5.94
N ASP A 328 11.06 19.63 -5.04
CA ASP A 328 10.13 20.12 -4.02
C ASP A 328 8.96 20.93 -4.62
N ARG A 329 8.50 20.50 -5.80
CA ARG A 329 7.49 21.21 -6.60
C ARG A 329 6.38 20.28 -7.08
N ALA A 330 5.14 20.74 -7.02
CA ALA A 330 4.02 20.02 -7.59
C ALA A 330 4.10 19.96 -9.14
N PRO A 331 3.82 18.80 -9.77
CA PRO A 331 3.89 18.67 -11.22
C PRO A 331 2.68 19.31 -11.93
N GLU A 332 2.93 20.06 -13.01
CA GLU A 332 1.86 20.62 -13.86
C GLU A 332 1.02 19.54 -14.56
N ALA A 333 1.68 18.46 -14.96
CA ALA A 333 1.07 17.26 -15.53
C ALA A 333 1.36 16.07 -14.61
N PRO A 334 0.53 15.84 -13.58
CA PRO A 334 0.76 14.76 -12.63
C PRO A 334 0.60 13.39 -13.30
N PHE A 335 1.43 12.43 -12.89
CA PHE A 335 1.10 11.02 -13.03
C PHE A 335 0.05 10.67 -11.99
N LEU A 336 -1.09 10.14 -12.42
CA LEU A 336 -2.19 9.77 -11.55
C LEU A 336 -2.28 8.27 -11.38
N ILE A 337 -2.53 7.87 -10.14
CA ILE A 337 -3.03 6.53 -9.82
C ILE A 337 -4.49 6.71 -9.46
N THR A 338 -5.34 5.85 -10.01
CA THR A 338 -6.79 5.94 -9.86
C THR A 338 -7.39 4.56 -9.63
N VAL A 339 -8.49 4.49 -8.90
CA VAL A 339 -9.25 3.24 -8.70
C VAL A 339 -10.74 3.50 -8.91
N GLN A 340 -11.43 2.51 -9.47
CA GLN A 340 -12.84 2.53 -9.82
C GLN A 340 -13.63 1.46 -9.03
N PRO A 341 -13.94 1.67 -7.73
CA PRO A 341 -14.52 0.61 -6.90
C PRO A 341 -15.85 0.07 -7.40
N THR A 342 -16.69 0.95 -7.93
CA THR A 342 -18.03 0.61 -8.44
C THR A 342 -18.04 -0.25 -9.69
N VAL A 343 -16.90 -0.42 -10.38
CA VAL A 343 -16.78 -1.37 -11.50
C VAL A 343 -16.91 -2.82 -11.02
N VAL A 344 -16.58 -3.10 -9.76
CA VAL A 344 -16.59 -4.46 -9.19
C VAL A 344 -17.53 -4.62 -8.01
N ASP A 345 -17.88 -3.52 -7.36
CA ASP A 345 -18.74 -3.51 -6.19
C ASP A 345 -19.77 -2.37 -6.28
N PRO A 346 -20.98 -2.65 -6.77
CA PRO A 346 -22.02 -1.63 -6.89
C PRO A 346 -22.49 -1.10 -5.53
N THR A 347 -22.19 -1.78 -4.42
CA THR A 347 -22.57 -1.32 -3.07
C THR A 347 -21.81 -0.08 -2.60
N ARG A 348 -20.84 0.38 -3.38
CA ARG A 348 -19.97 1.53 -3.09
C ARG A 348 -20.63 2.88 -3.40
N ALA A 349 -21.73 2.89 -4.14
CA ALA A 349 -22.46 4.10 -4.50
C ALA A 349 -23.97 3.79 -4.64
N PRO A 350 -24.85 4.81 -4.66
CA PRO A 350 -26.24 4.64 -5.04
C PRO A 350 -26.40 4.07 -6.46
N GLU A 351 -27.58 3.50 -6.76
CA GLU A 351 -27.86 2.89 -8.06
C GLU A 351 -27.62 3.87 -9.22
N GLY A 352 -26.92 3.40 -10.26
CA GLY A 352 -26.55 4.20 -11.43
C GLY A 352 -25.42 5.22 -11.19
N LYS A 353 -24.94 5.37 -9.95
CA LYS A 353 -23.86 6.29 -9.58
C LYS A 353 -22.55 5.55 -9.39
N HIS A 354 -21.44 6.30 -9.40
CA HIS A 354 -20.11 5.74 -9.27
C HIS A 354 -19.26 6.49 -8.23
N THR A 355 -18.46 5.76 -7.46
CA THR A 355 -17.31 6.32 -6.75
C THR A 355 -16.05 6.12 -7.56
N PHE A 356 -15.19 7.13 -7.54
CA PHE A 356 -13.89 7.15 -8.21
C PHE A 356 -12.93 7.98 -7.39
N TRP A 357 -11.65 7.63 -7.38
CA TRP A 357 -10.63 8.53 -6.82
C TRP A 357 -9.38 8.55 -7.67
N ALA A 358 -8.69 9.68 -7.60
CA ALA A 358 -7.39 9.89 -8.23
C ALA A 358 -6.44 10.57 -7.25
N TYR A 359 -5.17 10.21 -7.26
CA TYR A 359 -4.14 11.01 -6.60
C TYR A 359 -2.93 11.24 -7.50
N GLY A 360 -2.29 12.39 -7.31
CA GLY A 360 -0.98 12.73 -7.86
C GLY A 360 0.05 12.86 -6.74
N HIS A 361 1.33 12.72 -7.09
CA HIS A 361 2.44 12.90 -6.16
C HIS A 361 2.77 14.39 -5.99
N VAL A 362 2.99 14.80 -4.74
CA VAL A 362 3.37 16.17 -4.36
C VAL A 362 4.49 16.14 -3.31
N PRO A 363 5.18 17.26 -3.06
CA PRO A 363 6.22 17.30 -2.03
C PRO A 363 5.71 16.98 -0.62
N ASN A 364 6.63 16.61 0.28
CA ASN A 364 6.29 16.36 1.68
C ASN A 364 5.83 17.67 2.33
N GLY A 365 4.68 17.66 3.02
CA GLY A 365 4.14 18.84 3.68
C GLY A 365 3.66 19.96 2.75
N TRP A 366 3.55 19.71 1.44
CA TRP A 366 3.05 20.68 0.47
C TRP A 366 1.59 21.08 0.79
N ASP A 367 1.24 22.35 0.65
CA ASP A 367 -0.03 22.94 1.12
C ASP A 367 -0.88 23.56 0.01
N GLY A 368 -0.53 23.31 -1.26
CA GLY A 368 -1.32 23.78 -2.41
C GLY A 368 -2.47 22.85 -2.80
N ASP A 369 -3.14 23.20 -3.91
CA ASP A 369 -4.25 22.46 -4.49
C ASP A 369 -3.89 21.89 -5.88
N LEU A 370 -3.95 20.56 -6.03
CA LEU A 370 -3.66 19.88 -7.30
C LEU A 370 -4.93 19.52 -8.09
N THR A 371 -6.12 19.87 -7.60
CA THR A 371 -7.41 19.44 -8.16
C THR A 371 -7.53 19.75 -9.65
N ASP A 372 -7.30 21.00 -10.05
CA ASP A 372 -7.42 21.39 -11.46
C ASP A 372 -6.43 20.64 -12.37
N ALA A 373 -5.21 20.36 -11.89
CA ALA A 373 -4.21 19.62 -12.64
C ALA A 373 -4.59 18.14 -12.79
N ILE A 374 -5.16 17.54 -11.74
CA ILE A 374 -5.71 16.18 -11.75
C ILE A 374 -6.86 16.10 -12.75
N GLU A 375 -7.87 16.95 -12.64
CA GLU A 375 -9.04 16.91 -13.52
C GLU A 375 -8.67 17.21 -14.98
N ARG A 376 -7.70 18.11 -15.24
CA ARG A 376 -7.20 18.35 -16.61
C ARG A 376 -6.53 17.10 -17.17
N GLN A 377 -5.80 16.33 -16.36
CA GLN A 377 -5.26 15.05 -16.82
C GLN A 377 -6.38 14.05 -17.06
N LEU A 378 -7.38 13.94 -16.19
CA LEU A 378 -8.51 13.02 -16.39
C LEU A 378 -9.27 13.33 -17.69
N GLU A 379 -9.60 14.60 -17.96
CA GLU A 379 -10.28 15.02 -19.20
C GLU A 379 -9.52 14.65 -20.48
N ARG A 380 -8.19 14.63 -20.45
CA ARG A 380 -7.38 14.23 -21.62
C ARG A 380 -7.58 12.76 -22.00
N PHE A 381 -7.95 11.90 -21.05
CA PHE A 381 -8.11 10.46 -21.24
C PHE A 381 -9.55 9.97 -21.09
N ALA A 382 -10.41 10.78 -20.50
CA ALA A 382 -11.84 10.56 -20.31
C ALA A 382 -12.61 11.88 -20.55
N PRO A 383 -12.77 12.31 -21.81
CA PRO A 383 -13.50 13.53 -22.14
C PRO A 383 -14.93 13.51 -21.59
N GLY A 384 -15.34 14.58 -20.90
CA GLY A 384 -16.65 14.68 -20.24
C GLY A 384 -16.65 14.15 -18.80
N PHE A 385 -15.49 13.85 -18.23
CA PHE A 385 -15.37 13.43 -16.83
C PHE A 385 -15.95 14.46 -15.86
N ARG A 386 -15.63 15.74 -16.04
CA ARG A 386 -16.07 16.82 -15.15
C ARG A 386 -17.58 16.98 -15.12
N ASP A 387 -18.25 16.75 -16.25
CA ASP A 387 -19.70 16.85 -16.36
C ASP A 387 -20.43 15.79 -15.52
N LEU A 388 -19.73 14.70 -15.14
CA LEU A 388 -20.26 13.64 -14.28
C LEU A 388 -20.04 13.92 -12.79
N VAL A 389 -19.25 14.93 -12.39
CA VAL A 389 -18.87 15.13 -10.99
C VAL A 389 -20.03 15.73 -10.21
N LEU A 390 -20.62 14.94 -9.31
CA LEU A 390 -21.67 15.38 -8.38
C LEU A 390 -21.10 16.08 -7.15
N ALA A 391 -19.99 15.55 -6.63
CA ALA A 391 -19.25 16.12 -5.51
C ALA A 391 -17.82 15.61 -5.50
N ARG A 392 -16.93 16.38 -4.88
CA ARG A 392 -15.53 16.02 -4.67
C ARG A 392 -15.09 16.29 -3.24
N ALA A 393 -14.20 15.44 -2.73
CA ALA A 393 -13.49 15.63 -1.47
C ALA A 393 -11.99 15.58 -1.74
N THR A 394 -11.28 16.62 -1.31
CA THR A 394 -9.84 16.75 -1.51
C THR A 394 -9.09 16.46 -0.21
N ALA A 395 -7.91 15.85 -0.33
CA ALA A 395 -7.01 15.63 0.78
C ALA A 395 -5.56 15.83 0.30
N GLY A 396 -4.97 16.95 0.71
CA GLY A 396 -3.56 17.23 0.55
C GLY A 396 -2.74 16.68 1.71
N PRO A 397 -1.42 16.92 1.68
CA PRO A 397 -0.52 16.48 2.75
C PRO A 397 -0.92 16.89 4.18
N PRO A 398 -1.41 18.11 4.45
CA PRO A 398 -1.87 18.51 5.78
C PRO A 398 -3.10 17.71 6.24
N GLU A 399 -4.09 17.55 5.37
CA GLU A 399 -5.33 16.81 5.69
C GLU A 399 -5.03 15.33 5.95
N LEU A 400 -4.14 14.73 5.15
CA LEU A 400 -3.69 13.35 5.34
C LEU A 400 -3.00 13.16 6.69
N ALA A 401 -2.14 14.10 7.10
CA ALA A 401 -1.44 14.06 8.39
C ALA A 401 -2.39 14.18 9.59
N VAL A 402 -3.46 15.00 9.48
CA VAL A 402 -4.51 15.11 10.51
C VAL A 402 -5.33 13.83 10.60
N ARG A 403 -5.62 13.21 9.44
CA ARG A 403 -6.42 11.99 9.37
C ARG A 403 -5.71 10.81 10.02
N ASN A 404 -4.41 10.66 9.78
CA ASN A 404 -3.59 9.60 10.33
C ASN A 404 -2.22 10.14 10.71
N ALA A 405 -1.91 10.15 12.01
CA ALA A 405 -0.66 10.67 12.55
C ALA A 405 0.60 9.94 12.04
N ASN A 406 0.44 8.77 11.41
CA ASN A 406 1.54 8.07 10.75
C ASN A 406 1.94 8.70 9.40
N TYR A 407 1.07 9.51 8.79
CA TYR A 407 1.34 10.21 7.53
C TYR A 407 2.08 11.52 7.79
N VAL A 408 3.30 11.43 8.29
CA VAL A 408 4.14 12.61 8.60
C VAL A 408 4.42 13.39 7.32
N GLY A 409 3.94 14.64 7.26
CA GLY A 409 3.98 15.45 6.05
C GLY A 409 3.15 14.88 4.89
N GLY A 410 2.15 14.05 5.19
CA GLY A 410 1.27 13.37 4.23
C GLY A 410 1.86 12.11 3.57
N ASP A 411 3.04 11.67 3.99
CA ASP A 411 3.68 10.46 3.45
C ASP A 411 2.87 9.19 3.80
N ILE A 412 2.05 8.73 2.86
CA ILE A 412 1.22 7.52 3.00
C ILE A 412 2.03 6.21 3.07
N ALA A 413 3.33 6.24 2.71
CA ALA A 413 4.24 5.12 2.87
C ALA A 413 4.92 5.10 4.25
N SER A 414 4.75 6.16 5.06
CA SER A 414 5.38 6.35 6.38
C SER A 414 6.89 6.08 6.36
N GLY A 415 7.57 6.55 5.31
CA GLY A 415 9.01 6.42 5.13
C GLY A 415 9.43 6.49 3.68
N ALA A 416 10.39 7.36 3.38
CA ALA A 416 10.92 7.56 2.04
C ALA A 416 11.34 6.24 1.38
N ALA A 417 10.82 6.00 0.18
CA ALA A 417 11.20 4.91 -0.71
C ALA A 417 12.47 5.26 -1.50
N SER A 418 13.53 5.69 -0.81
CA SER A 418 14.78 6.14 -1.45
C SER A 418 16.01 5.47 -0.86
N GLY A 419 17.00 5.23 -1.74
CA GLY A 419 18.29 4.66 -1.38
C GLY A 419 18.18 3.33 -0.63
N LEU A 420 19.02 3.18 0.39
CA LEU A 420 19.05 1.99 1.25
C LEU A 420 17.85 1.91 2.21
N GLN A 421 17.16 3.02 2.49
CA GLN A 421 16.01 3.03 3.40
C GLN A 421 14.82 2.23 2.83
N LEU A 422 14.73 2.07 1.52
CA LEU A 422 13.71 1.22 0.91
C LEU A 422 13.75 -0.22 1.48
N LEU A 423 14.95 -0.79 1.63
CA LEU A 423 15.12 -2.18 2.10
C LEU A 423 15.45 -2.28 3.60
N LEU A 424 16.11 -1.27 4.15
CA LEU A 424 16.71 -1.30 5.49
C LEU A 424 15.99 -0.37 6.49
N ARG A 425 14.73 -0.02 6.22
CA ARG A 425 13.88 0.73 7.16
C ARG A 425 13.53 -0.12 8.40
N PRO A 426 13.24 0.48 9.57
CA PRO A 426 13.50 1.88 9.91
C PRO A 426 14.98 2.14 10.20
N LYS A 427 15.77 1.07 10.42
CA LYS A 427 17.21 1.08 10.62
C LYS A 427 17.84 -0.21 10.09
N LEU A 428 19.11 -0.11 9.69
CA LEU A 428 19.95 -1.26 9.39
C LEU A 428 20.12 -2.11 10.66
N SER A 429 19.44 -3.24 10.71
CA SER A 429 19.44 -4.19 11.83
C SER A 429 19.08 -5.59 11.33
N LEU A 430 19.63 -6.61 11.98
CA LEU A 430 19.21 -8.00 11.79
C LEU A 430 17.84 -8.28 12.42
N SER A 431 17.39 -7.41 13.33
CA SER A 431 16.07 -7.40 13.93
C SER A 431 15.50 -5.99 13.80
N PRO A 432 14.85 -5.64 12.66
CA PRO A 432 14.37 -4.28 12.39
C PRO A 432 13.11 -3.92 13.20
N TYR A 433 12.53 -4.89 13.90
CA TYR A 433 11.32 -4.73 14.72
C TYR A 433 11.62 -4.43 16.19
N THR A 434 12.86 -4.60 16.65
CA THR A 434 13.26 -4.34 18.04
C THR A 434 13.80 -2.92 18.21
N THR A 435 13.65 -2.36 19.41
CA THR A 435 14.21 -1.06 19.79
C THR A 435 15.27 -1.22 20.89
N PRO A 436 15.99 -0.14 21.28
CA PRO A 436 16.89 -0.20 22.45
C PRO A 436 16.17 -0.54 23.75
N HIS A 437 14.87 -0.26 23.84
CA HIS A 437 14.07 -0.67 24.97
C HIS A 437 13.66 -2.15 24.79
N PRO A 438 14.04 -3.06 25.70
CA PRO A 438 13.95 -4.51 25.49
C PRO A 438 12.53 -5.09 25.41
N ALA A 439 11.53 -4.28 25.75
CA ALA A 439 10.11 -4.61 25.70
C ALA A 439 9.34 -3.82 24.64
N VAL A 440 9.99 -2.92 23.88
CA VAL A 440 9.31 -2.07 22.88
C VAL A 440 9.72 -2.49 21.48
N PHE A 441 8.72 -2.65 20.63
CA PHE A 441 8.82 -3.13 19.25
C PHE A 441 8.09 -2.19 18.28
N ILE A 442 8.48 -2.22 17.01
CA ILE A 442 7.80 -1.53 15.92
C ILE A 442 7.27 -2.54 14.91
N CYS A 443 6.08 -2.30 14.36
CA CYS A 443 5.48 -3.17 13.34
C CYS A 443 4.82 -2.42 12.17
N SER A 444 5.07 -1.12 12.02
CA SER A 444 4.40 -0.29 11.00
C SER A 444 4.96 -0.41 9.58
N SER A 445 4.39 0.32 8.63
CA SER A 445 4.90 0.45 7.25
C SER A 445 6.31 1.08 7.17
N ALA A 446 6.77 1.70 8.26
CA ALA A 446 8.14 2.14 8.44
C ALA A 446 9.12 0.98 8.69
N SER A 447 8.62 -0.25 8.91
CA SER A 447 9.40 -1.46 9.05
C SER A 447 9.25 -2.38 7.84
N PRO A 448 10.22 -3.27 7.56
CA PRO A 448 10.17 -4.17 6.42
C PRO A 448 8.97 -5.12 6.56
N PRO A 449 8.37 -5.56 5.45
CA PRO A 449 8.81 -5.37 4.07
C PRO A 449 8.45 -4.02 3.44
N GLY A 450 7.75 -3.14 4.18
CA GLY A 450 7.51 -1.76 3.79
C GLY A 450 6.03 -1.39 3.71
N PRO A 451 5.67 -0.42 2.85
CA PRO A 451 4.31 0.09 2.77
C PRO A 451 3.37 -0.87 2.02
N GLY A 452 2.08 -0.80 2.36
CA GLY A 452 1.02 -1.58 1.76
C GLY A 452 0.14 -2.29 2.78
N VAL A 453 -1.09 -2.61 2.38
CA VAL A 453 -2.06 -3.34 3.22
C VAL A 453 -1.80 -4.84 3.07
N HIS A 454 -0.78 -5.35 3.76
CA HIS A 454 -0.40 -6.76 3.72
C HIS A 454 -0.23 -7.43 5.09
N GLY A 455 -0.18 -6.68 6.20
CA GLY A 455 -0.01 -7.24 7.55
C GLY A 455 1.36 -7.86 7.88
N MET A 456 2.23 -8.08 6.89
CA MET A 456 3.54 -8.74 7.07
C MET A 456 4.48 -8.06 8.07
N SER A 457 4.47 -6.73 8.18
CA SER A 457 5.27 -6.03 9.20
C SER A 457 4.80 -6.39 10.61
N GLY A 458 3.47 -6.44 10.81
CA GLY A 458 2.82 -6.98 12.00
C GLY A 458 3.20 -8.42 12.31
N HIS A 459 3.08 -9.29 11.30
CA HIS A 459 3.39 -10.71 11.41
C HIS A 459 4.86 -10.97 11.80
N ASN A 460 5.80 -10.23 11.22
CA ASN A 460 7.22 -10.40 11.52
C ASN A 460 7.60 -9.79 12.89
N ALA A 461 7.01 -8.66 13.28
CA ALA A 461 7.17 -8.11 14.62
C ALA A 461 6.62 -9.07 15.69
N ALA A 462 5.46 -9.69 15.47
CA ALA A 462 4.90 -10.69 16.38
C ALA A 462 5.83 -11.90 16.58
N LYS A 463 6.58 -12.32 15.54
CA LYS A 463 7.63 -13.35 15.71
C LYS A 463 8.78 -12.87 16.59
N ALA A 464 9.22 -11.63 16.44
CA ALA A 464 10.28 -11.05 17.26
C ALA A 464 9.85 -10.98 18.74
N VAL A 465 8.62 -10.51 18.99
CA VAL A 465 8.00 -10.51 20.32
C VAL A 465 7.91 -11.93 20.88
N TRP A 466 7.40 -12.88 20.11
CA TRP A 466 7.27 -14.27 20.55
C TRP A 466 8.62 -14.89 20.96
N ARG A 467 9.68 -14.65 20.18
CA ARG A 467 11.04 -15.09 20.53
C ARG A 467 11.52 -14.46 21.84
N ARG A 468 11.23 -13.17 22.05
CA ARG A 468 11.58 -12.45 23.27
C ARG A 468 10.86 -13.03 24.49
N LEU A 469 9.54 -13.19 24.41
CA LEU A 469 8.69 -13.68 25.51
C LEU A 469 8.94 -15.15 25.89
N ARG A 470 9.61 -15.94 25.03
CA ARG A 470 10.01 -17.32 25.35
C ARG A 470 11.44 -17.43 25.89
N ALA A 471 12.27 -16.43 25.64
CA ALA A 471 13.64 -16.38 26.15
C ALA A 471 13.73 -15.83 27.58
N THR A 472 12.67 -15.15 28.03
CA THR A 472 12.46 -14.66 29.39
C THR A 472 11.44 -15.53 30.10
#